data_AF-A0AAC9IVT2-F1
#
_entry.id   AF-A0AAC9IVT2-F1
#
_cell.length_a   1.000
_cell.length_b   1.000
_cell.length_c   1.000
_cell.angle_alpha   90.00
_cell.angle_beta   90.00
_cell.angle_gamma   90.00
#
_symmetry.space_group_name_H-M   'P 1'
#
loop_
_entity.id
_entity.type
_entity.pdbx_description
1 polymer ?
#
loop_
_entity_poly.entity_id
_entity_poly.type
_entity_poly.pdbx_seq_one_letter_code
_entity_poly.pdbx_strand_id
1 'polypeptide(L)'
;MKKILYFCFALVALNLSTAFAAEIKVASVSFHSKDMAYNIPKMADISADAAKNGAKLIVFPEMASTGFLYMTLEQAGPNVDTFPGKATAAFGQVAQKYNTYIAWGYIELDPKTGVAYNSAAIVGPNGFSGNYRKHQLAVGDDNLFRAPGNIGFPVFNTPIGKIALLVCYDDSQLQSLLLPALRNADIIAYPTASLYSPGADNHTTIGSMATLPGWIGINVVAADSSGVDTVGGKDLIGPGGSSVWDAQGNVLVSASVTNFTDPQQPKVVYATINTSKPNPQRDFWLKNRRPELYADYNFYRPTHDGNVNNISAQVSAVLVQYEPKTGAVEENSKVVERLINEKILGQGINLAVLPFNSFIGNEKITKENVSKFAEPLNGKSYNIASSLAKKFQVNLLFSMPEITDGKYYETAILFDYTGKQIGLYRKSHLNDIEKTWATAGNELPVFNSSIGRIAVVLNDEVRIPEVTDMYMLKRANLLLVPVAYNQKEYGGDVKIPKGLIAEESNKGMFIWFSMAQHSQAFTLVANYVNGAHGDIGQSALYSLVPEEGFYPPNIAPKDKEVAHQVVFATNQNLNLWTNQQQKVVERIWSAALPLTLSKDNDCLKEWQQNSSSPIVCKGIYK
;
A
#
# COMPACT_ATOMS: atom_id res chain seq x y z
N MET A 1 -68.29 0.55 -42.07
CA MET A 1 -67.04 -0.13 -42.46
C MET A 1 -65.84 0.71 -42.01
N LYS A 2 -65.13 0.24 -40.97
CA LYS A 2 -63.67 0.33 -40.77
C LYS A 2 -63.37 0.04 -39.29
N LYS A 3 -62.84 -1.16 -39.04
CA LYS A 3 -62.21 -1.56 -37.78
C LYS A 3 -60.89 -0.79 -37.65
N ILE A 4 -60.60 -0.18 -36.51
CA ILE A 4 -59.25 0.25 -36.15
C ILE A 4 -58.91 -0.39 -34.82
N LEU A 5 -57.89 -1.24 -34.87
CA LEU A 5 -57.34 -2.05 -33.81
C LEU A 5 -56.35 -1.17 -33.01
N TYR A 6 -56.58 -1.00 -31.71
CA TYR A 6 -55.60 -0.37 -30.82
C TYR A 6 -54.54 -1.41 -30.44
N PHE A 7 -53.32 -1.25 -30.95
CA PHE A 7 -52.13 -1.97 -30.47
C PHE A 7 -51.46 -1.12 -29.39
N CYS A 8 -51.54 -1.55 -28.13
CA CYS A 8 -50.70 -1.03 -27.06
C CYS A 8 -49.27 -1.54 -27.26
N PHE A 9 -48.35 -0.65 -27.65
CA PHE A 9 -46.92 -0.89 -27.49
C PHE A 9 -46.54 -0.70 -26.03
N ALA A 10 -46.29 -1.80 -25.33
CA ALA A 10 -45.56 -1.77 -24.07
C ALA A 10 -44.09 -1.42 -24.39
N LEU A 11 -43.65 -0.23 -23.98
CA LEU A 11 -42.24 0.13 -23.96
C LEU A 11 -41.56 -0.76 -22.92
N VAL A 12 -40.84 -1.78 -23.38
CA VAL A 12 -39.88 -2.50 -22.54
C VAL A 12 -38.72 -1.53 -22.30
N ALA A 13 -38.62 -0.99 -21.09
CA ALA A 13 -37.43 -0.30 -20.63
C ALA A 13 -36.27 -1.31 -20.60
N LEU A 14 -35.47 -1.34 -21.67
CA LEU A 14 -34.17 -1.98 -21.65
C LEU A 14 -33.32 -1.24 -20.61
N ASN A 15 -33.09 -1.88 -19.46
CA ASN A 15 -31.96 -1.56 -18.59
C ASN A 15 -30.68 -1.77 -19.43
N LEU A 16 -30.23 -0.71 -20.10
CA LEU A 16 -28.89 -0.63 -20.64
C LEU A 16 -27.94 -0.58 -19.45
N SER A 17 -27.56 -1.75 -18.94
CA SER A 17 -26.33 -1.86 -18.17
C SER A 17 -25.22 -1.37 -19.11
N THR A 18 -24.66 -0.20 -18.86
CA THR A 18 -23.50 0.28 -19.58
C THR A 18 -22.37 -0.72 -19.31
N ALA A 19 -22.10 -1.60 -20.28
CA ALA A 19 -20.97 -2.50 -20.21
C ALA A 19 -19.70 -1.65 -20.13
N PHE A 20 -18.91 -1.82 -19.07
CA PHE A 20 -17.62 -1.17 -18.96
C PHE A 20 -16.73 -1.61 -20.13
N ALA A 21 -15.99 -0.68 -20.73
CA ALA A 21 -14.97 -1.05 -21.70
C ALA A 21 -13.92 -1.92 -21.01
N ALA A 22 -13.79 -3.19 -21.44
CA ALA A 22 -12.89 -4.15 -20.81
C ALA A 22 -11.43 -3.68 -20.88
N GLU A 23 -11.01 -3.12 -22.01
CA GLU A 23 -9.67 -2.56 -22.20
C GLU A 23 -9.76 -1.11 -22.64
N ILE A 24 -8.96 -0.25 -22.01
CA ILE A 24 -8.89 1.18 -22.32
C ILE A 24 -7.45 1.62 -22.46
N LYS A 25 -7.20 2.49 -23.44
CA LYS A 25 -5.93 3.20 -23.54
C LYS A 25 -5.94 4.40 -22.61
N VAL A 26 -4.91 4.55 -21.80
CA VAL A 26 -4.73 5.66 -20.86
C VAL A 26 -3.45 6.42 -21.17
N ALA A 27 -3.42 7.69 -20.80
CA ALA A 27 -2.26 8.56 -20.94
C ALA A 27 -1.86 9.12 -19.58
N SER A 28 -0.57 8.97 -19.24
CA SER A 28 0.05 9.68 -18.14
C SER A 28 0.95 10.79 -18.68
N VAL A 29 0.80 12.00 -18.15
CA VAL A 29 1.43 13.21 -18.68
C VAL A 29 2.46 13.74 -17.68
N SER A 30 3.74 13.72 -18.04
CA SER A 30 4.70 14.60 -17.36
C SER A 30 4.48 16.03 -17.83
N PHE A 31 4.45 16.99 -16.91
CA PHE A 31 4.20 18.40 -17.23
C PHE A 31 5.06 19.34 -16.39
N HIS A 32 5.58 20.39 -17.02
CA HIS A 32 6.27 21.49 -16.32
C HIS A 32 5.28 22.65 -16.16
N SER A 33 4.69 22.80 -14.97
CA SER A 33 3.69 23.83 -14.70
C SER A 33 4.32 25.21 -14.55
N LYS A 34 3.67 26.23 -15.11
CA LYS A 34 3.94 27.65 -14.88
C LYS A 34 2.71 28.28 -14.22
N ASP A 35 2.20 29.39 -14.73
CA ASP A 35 0.95 30.02 -14.30
C ASP A 35 -0.29 29.47 -15.03
N MET A 36 -1.47 29.80 -14.49
CA MET A 36 -2.75 29.32 -15.01
C MET A 36 -3.05 29.77 -16.45
N ALA A 37 -2.58 30.96 -16.85
CA ALA A 37 -2.82 31.49 -18.19
C ALA A 37 -2.06 30.71 -19.26
N TYR A 38 -0.85 30.25 -18.93
CA TYR A 38 -0.07 29.36 -19.79
C TYR A 38 -0.55 27.91 -19.71
N ASN A 39 -0.80 27.39 -18.50
CA ASN A 39 -1.02 25.97 -18.26
C ASN A 39 -2.31 25.45 -18.90
N ILE A 40 -3.46 26.12 -18.68
CA ILE A 40 -4.77 25.61 -19.12
C ILE A 40 -4.84 25.41 -20.64
N PRO A 41 -4.49 26.39 -21.50
CA PRO A 41 -4.51 26.19 -22.94
C PRO A 41 -3.56 25.07 -23.38
N LYS A 42 -2.35 25.03 -22.82
CA LYS A 42 -1.35 24.02 -23.16
C LYS A 42 -1.81 22.61 -22.80
N MET A 43 -2.41 22.44 -21.62
CA MET A 43 -2.97 21.16 -21.17
C MET A 43 -4.16 20.75 -22.04
N ALA A 44 -4.99 21.68 -22.50
CA ALA A 44 -6.10 21.39 -23.42
C ALA A 44 -5.60 20.87 -24.78
N ASP A 45 -4.53 21.46 -25.32
CA ASP A 45 -3.88 20.98 -26.55
C ASP A 45 -3.29 19.57 -26.38
N ILE A 46 -2.52 19.35 -25.30
CA ILE A 46 -1.97 18.02 -24.97
C ILE A 46 -3.08 16.99 -24.82
N SER A 47 -4.19 17.37 -24.15
CA SER A 47 -5.35 16.51 -23.98
C SER A 47 -6.01 16.15 -25.31
N ALA A 48 -6.15 17.12 -26.21
CA ALA A 48 -6.71 16.88 -27.53
C ALA A 48 -5.84 15.92 -28.34
N ASP A 49 -4.51 16.06 -28.28
CA ASP A 49 -3.59 15.19 -29.00
C ASP A 49 -3.54 13.78 -28.42
N ALA A 50 -3.53 13.64 -27.09
CA ALA A 50 -3.63 12.34 -26.42
C ALA A 50 -4.95 11.64 -26.74
N ALA A 51 -6.06 12.38 -26.79
CA ALA A 51 -7.36 11.85 -27.15
C ALA A 51 -7.44 11.41 -28.63
N LYS A 52 -6.85 12.18 -29.56
CA LYS A 52 -6.66 11.76 -30.97
C LYS A 52 -5.80 10.50 -31.07
N ASN A 53 -4.86 10.30 -30.15
CA ASN A 53 -4.07 9.07 -30.03
C ASN A 53 -4.85 7.89 -29.42
N GLY A 54 -6.12 8.09 -29.07
CA GLY A 54 -7.04 7.07 -28.57
C GLY A 54 -7.12 6.98 -27.05
N ALA A 55 -6.46 7.88 -26.29
CA ALA A 55 -6.56 7.86 -24.83
C ALA A 55 -7.99 8.15 -24.36
N LYS A 56 -8.49 7.31 -23.45
CA LYS A 56 -9.80 7.41 -22.81
C LYS A 56 -9.75 8.00 -21.41
N LEU A 57 -8.59 7.93 -20.75
CA LEU A 57 -8.28 8.66 -19.53
C LEU A 57 -6.92 9.33 -19.71
N ILE A 58 -6.84 10.61 -19.39
CA ILE A 58 -5.63 11.43 -19.47
C ILE A 58 -5.43 12.02 -18.08
N VAL A 59 -4.27 11.76 -17.45
CA VAL A 59 -3.95 12.24 -16.10
C VAL A 59 -2.77 13.20 -16.16
N PHE A 60 -2.97 14.39 -15.59
CA PHE A 60 -1.96 15.42 -15.42
C PHE A 60 -1.46 15.49 -13.98
N PRO A 61 -0.28 16.11 -13.76
CA PRO A 61 0.32 16.26 -12.43
C PRO A 61 -0.48 17.07 -11.42
N GLU A 62 -0.05 16.99 -10.17
CA GLU A 62 -0.52 17.83 -9.07
C GLU A 62 -0.22 19.31 -9.37
N MET A 63 -1.15 20.21 -9.01
CA MET A 63 -1.10 21.64 -9.34
C MET A 63 -0.84 22.01 -10.81
N ALA A 64 -0.97 21.06 -11.76
CA ALA A 64 -0.58 21.28 -13.15
C ALA A 64 -1.27 22.49 -13.80
N SER A 65 -2.54 22.76 -13.44
CA SER A 65 -3.29 23.86 -14.05
C SER A 65 -3.04 25.23 -13.41
N THR A 66 -2.62 25.29 -12.15
CA THR A 66 -2.43 26.55 -11.42
C THR A 66 -0.96 26.93 -11.27
N GLY A 67 -0.05 25.96 -11.27
CA GLY A 67 1.32 26.14 -10.80
C GLY A 67 1.48 25.70 -9.35
N PHE A 68 2.69 25.25 -9.01
CA PHE A 68 2.96 24.55 -7.75
C PHE A 68 3.63 25.42 -6.67
N LEU A 69 4.61 26.24 -7.04
CA LEU A 69 5.58 26.86 -6.11
C LEU A 69 5.07 28.15 -5.44
N TYR A 70 3.96 28.06 -4.72
CA TYR A 70 3.41 29.15 -3.90
C TYR A 70 3.39 28.76 -2.42
N MET A 71 3.82 29.67 -1.54
CA MET A 71 3.84 29.46 -0.08
C MET A 71 2.67 30.15 0.63
N THR A 72 2.00 31.10 -0.04
CA THR A 72 0.82 31.79 0.48
C THR A 72 -0.23 31.98 -0.61
N LEU A 73 -1.49 32.19 -0.19
CA LEU A 73 -2.57 32.52 -1.11
C LEU A 73 -2.32 33.85 -1.85
N GLU A 74 -1.66 34.82 -1.20
CA GLU A 74 -1.27 36.08 -1.82
C GLU A 74 -0.25 35.87 -2.96
N GLN A 75 0.74 35.00 -2.75
CA GLN A 75 1.71 34.64 -3.79
C GLN A 75 1.07 33.91 -4.97
N ALA A 76 0.10 33.04 -4.71
CA ALA A 76 -0.67 32.39 -5.77
C ALA A 76 -1.45 33.43 -6.61
N GLY A 77 -2.01 34.46 -5.96
CA GLY A 77 -2.68 35.57 -6.63
C GLY A 77 -3.81 35.07 -7.55
N PRO A 78 -3.76 35.34 -8.87
CA PRO A 78 -4.78 34.87 -9.80
C PRO A 78 -4.68 33.38 -10.14
N ASN A 79 -3.64 32.68 -9.69
CA ASN A 79 -3.34 31.29 -10.01
C ASN A 79 -4.04 30.31 -9.06
N VAL A 80 -5.34 30.51 -8.90
CA VAL A 80 -6.26 29.62 -8.19
C VAL A 80 -7.50 29.43 -9.05
N ASP A 81 -8.18 28.29 -8.92
CA ASP A 81 -9.42 28.04 -9.65
C ASP A 81 -10.53 27.57 -8.69
N THR A 82 -11.78 27.68 -9.13
CA THR A 82 -12.95 27.14 -8.42
C THR A 82 -13.32 25.78 -9.00
N PHE A 83 -14.24 25.06 -8.36
CA PHE A 83 -14.85 23.88 -8.96
C PHE A 83 -16.39 23.96 -8.99
N PRO A 84 -17.03 23.89 -10.16
CA PRO A 84 -16.44 23.98 -11.52
C PRO A 84 -15.73 25.32 -11.77
N GLY A 85 -14.69 25.34 -12.61
CA GLY A 85 -13.87 26.52 -12.87
C GLY A 85 -13.39 26.68 -14.32
N LYS A 86 -12.36 27.52 -14.51
CA LYS A 86 -11.76 27.81 -15.83
C LYS A 86 -11.20 26.55 -16.49
N ALA A 87 -10.47 25.75 -15.72
CA ALA A 87 -9.91 24.48 -16.18
C ALA A 87 -11.02 23.48 -16.52
N THR A 88 -12.06 23.39 -15.69
CA THR A 88 -13.25 22.54 -15.95
C THR A 88 -13.91 22.91 -17.29
N ALA A 89 -14.06 24.20 -17.58
CA ALA A 89 -14.66 24.67 -18.83
C ALA A 89 -13.79 24.32 -20.05
N ALA A 90 -12.48 24.56 -19.98
CA ALA A 90 -11.57 24.27 -21.08
C ALA A 90 -11.45 22.77 -21.37
N PHE A 91 -11.21 21.96 -20.33
CA PHE A 91 -11.05 20.52 -20.48
C PHE A 91 -12.38 19.83 -20.79
N GLY A 92 -13.51 20.34 -20.31
CA GLY A 92 -14.84 19.85 -20.64
C GLY A 92 -15.14 19.89 -22.14
N GLN A 93 -14.70 20.94 -22.85
CA GLN A 93 -14.85 21.03 -24.31
C GLN A 93 -14.04 19.93 -25.02
N VAL A 94 -12.81 19.68 -24.58
CA VAL A 94 -11.95 18.61 -25.11
C VAL A 94 -12.57 17.24 -24.83
N ALA A 95 -12.98 17.00 -23.58
CA ALA A 95 -13.60 15.76 -23.13
C ALA A 95 -14.87 15.42 -23.93
N GLN A 96 -15.74 16.41 -24.16
CA GLN A 96 -16.95 16.25 -24.97
C GLN A 96 -16.61 15.97 -26.45
N LYS A 97 -15.68 16.73 -27.03
CA LYS A 97 -15.30 16.59 -28.44
C LYS A 97 -14.69 15.22 -28.77
N TYR A 98 -13.83 14.70 -27.90
CA TYR A 98 -13.08 13.47 -28.16
C TYR A 98 -13.57 12.24 -27.40
N ASN A 99 -14.64 12.37 -26.63
CA ASN A 99 -15.21 11.29 -25.80
C ASN A 99 -14.12 10.64 -24.91
N THR A 100 -13.49 11.48 -24.07
CA THR A 100 -12.39 11.10 -23.17
C THR A 100 -12.56 11.73 -21.79
N TYR A 101 -11.86 11.20 -20.79
CA TYR A 101 -11.80 11.72 -19.42
C TYR A 101 -10.45 12.37 -19.15
N ILE A 102 -10.45 13.53 -18.48
CA ILE A 102 -9.24 14.30 -18.18
C ILE A 102 -9.22 14.59 -16.69
N ALA A 103 -8.16 14.17 -16.00
CA ALA A 103 -7.92 14.41 -14.58
C ALA A 103 -6.66 15.25 -14.35
N TRP A 104 -6.69 16.18 -13.40
CA TRP A 104 -5.57 17.09 -13.13
C TRP A 104 -5.60 17.62 -11.69
N GLY A 105 -4.44 18.07 -11.18
CA GLY A 105 -4.33 18.78 -9.90
C GLY A 105 -4.37 20.30 -10.03
N TYR A 106 -4.83 20.98 -8.99
CA TYR A 106 -4.97 22.45 -8.94
C TYR A 106 -5.16 22.98 -7.51
N ILE A 107 -4.86 24.27 -7.31
CA ILE A 107 -5.24 25.00 -6.10
C ILE A 107 -6.72 25.38 -6.21
N GLU A 108 -7.56 24.70 -5.43
CA GLU A 108 -8.99 25.00 -5.36
C GLU A 108 -9.25 26.12 -4.36
N LEU A 109 -9.88 27.20 -4.80
CA LEU A 109 -10.48 28.21 -3.91
C LEU A 109 -11.98 27.91 -3.78
N ASP A 110 -12.42 27.52 -2.59
CA ASP A 110 -13.84 27.27 -2.36
C ASP A 110 -14.62 28.60 -2.38
N PRO A 111 -15.54 28.82 -3.34
CA PRO A 111 -16.23 30.09 -3.48
C PRO A 111 -17.19 30.40 -2.32
N LYS A 112 -17.55 29.39 -1.51
CA LYS A 112 -18.45 29.57 -0.37
C LYS A 112 -17.72 29.98 0.90
N THR A 113 -16.52 29.45 1.11
CA THR A 113 -15.78 29.61 2.37
C THR A 113 -14.53 30.47 2.23
N GLY A 114 -14.02 30.66 1.00
CA GLY A 114 -12.73 31.29 0.73
C GLY A 114 -11.53 30.43 1.14
N VAL A 115 -11.74 29.17 1.52
CA VAL A 115 -10.67 28.25 1.92
C VAL A 115 -10.01 27.67 0.69
N ALA A 116 -8.67 27.65 0.69
CA ALA A 116 -7.88 27.00 -0.34
C ALA A 116 -7.68 25.51 -0.02
N TYR A 117 -7.71 24.66 -1.04
CA TYR A 117 -7.43 23.22 -0.96
C TYR A 117 -6.45 22.80 -2.05
N ASN A 118 -5.67 21.76 -1.77
CA ASN A 118 -4.98 21.00 -2.81
C ASN A 118 -5.98 19.99 -3.38
N SER A 119 -6.35 20.12 -4.64
CA SER A 119 -7.45 19.34 -5.21
C SER A 119 -7.06 18.67 -6.51
N ALA A 120 -7.74 17.57 -6.81
CA ALA A 120 -7.75 16.97 -8.14
C ALA A 120 -9.17 16.92 -8.66
N ALA A 121 -9.34 17.32 -9.92
CA ALA A 121 -10.61 17.28 -10.63
C ALA A 121 -10.54 16.28 -11.78
N ILE A 122 -11.72 15.81 -12.20
CA ILE A 122 -11.91 15.02 -13.41
C ILE A 122 -13.09 15.57 -14.20
N VAL A 123 -12.95 15.66 -15.52
CA VAL A 123 -14.07 15.94 -16.44
C VAL A 123 -14.19 14.85 -17.48
N GLY A 124 -15.37 14.72 -18.05
CA GLY A 124 -15.69 13.73 -19.04
C GLY A 124 -16.76 14.18 -20.02
N PRO A 125 -17.17 13.27 -20.91
CA PRO A 125 -18.23 13.53 -21.89
C PRO A 125 -19.56 13.85 -21.20
N ASN A 126 -20.50 14.46 -21.94
CA ASN A 126 -21.86 14.75 -21.48
C ASN A 126 -21.94 15.62 -20.21
N GLY A 127 -20.96 16.52 -20.01
CA GLY A 127 -20.92 17.42 -18.86
C GLY A 127 -20.51 16.74 -17.55
N PHE A 128 -19.98 15.50 -17.60
CA PHE A 128 -19.47 14.82 -16.42
C PHE A 128 -18.34 15.62 -15.77
N SER A 129 -18.41 15.80 -14.45
CA SER A 129 -17.34 16.38 -13.66
C SER A 129 -17.33 15.82 -12.23
N GLY A 130 -16.14 15.75 -11.65
CA GLY A 130 -15.90 15.29 -10.29
C GLY A 130 -14.71 16.00 -9.66
N ASN A 131 -14.70 16.10 -8.33
CA ASN A 131 -13.63 16.75 -7.58
C ASN A 131 -13.24 15.93 -6.35
N TYR A 132 -11.99 16.04 -5.96
CA TYR A 132 -11.38 15.45 -4.78
C TYR A 132 -10.46 16.49 -4.13
N ARG A 133 -10.51 16.60 -2.79
CA ARG A 133 -9.61 17.45 -2.01
C ARG A 133 -8.62 16.53 -1.29
N LYS A 134 -7.32 16.75 -1.49
CA LYS A 134 -6.21 15.99 -0.90
C LYS A 134 -6.37 15.90 0.61
N HIS A 135 -6.21 14.69 1.13
CA HIS A 135 -6.45 14.40 2.53
C HIS A 135 -5.16 14.54 3.32
N GLN A 136 -4.07 13.94 2.85
CA GLN A 136 -2.76 13.98 3.50
C GLN A 136 -1.98 15.20 3.01
N LEU A 137 -1.63 16.10 3.92
CA LEU A 137 -0.85 17.30 3.59
C LEU A 137 0.55 17.17 4.21
N ALA A 138 1.59 17.25 3.37
CA ALA A 138 2.97 17.27 3.84
C ALA A 138 3.20 18.52 4.71
N VAL A 139 3.78 18.31 5.90
CA VAL A 139 4.07 19.39 6.85
C VAL A 139 5.15 20.30 6.29
N GLY A 140 4.89 21.62 6.28
CA GLY A 140 5.85 22.62 5.82
C GLY A 140 5.83 22.89 4.32
N ASP A 141 4.92 22.27 3.58
CA ASP A 141 4.66 22.50 2.15
C ASP A 141 3.16 22.75 1.93
N ASP A 142 2.37 21.67 1.96
CA ASP A 142 0.96 21.72 1.62
C ASP A 142 0.10 22.42 2.67
N ASN A 143 0.39 22.18 3.94
CA ASN A 143 -0.43 22.68 5.04
C ASN A 143 -0.22 24.17 5.39
N LEU A 144 0.59 24.91 4.61
CA LEU A 144 0.89 26.32 4.88
C LEU A 144 -0.32 27.24 4.69
N PHE A 145 -1.11 27.01 3.64
CA PHE A 145 -2.32 27.79 3.37
C PHE A 145 -3.47 26.95 2.78
N ARG A 146 -3.27 25.64 2.59
CA ARG A 146 -4.28 24.72 2.05
C ARG A 146 -4.82 23.86 3.20
N ALA A 147 -6.14 23.70 3.26
CA ALA A 147 -6.80 22.91 4.28
C ALA A 147 -6.88 21.41 3.87
N PRO A 148 -6.94 20.48 4.84
CA PRO A 148 -7.19 19.08 4.55
C PRO A 148 -8.55 18.87 3.87
N GLY A 149 -8.63 17.85 3.02
CA GLY A 149 -9.84 17.48 2.31
C GLY A 149 -11.01 17.16 3.24
N ASN A 150 -12.21 17.57 2.81
CA ASN A 150 -13.43 17.46 3.60
C ASN A 150 -14.63 16.88 2.82
N ILE A 151 -14.38 16.28 1.65
CA ILE A 151 -15.41 15.68 0.79
C ILE A 151 -15.26 14.14 0.67
N GLY A 152 -14.46 13.53 1.55
CA GLY A 152 -14.20 12.10 1.61
C GLY A 152 -13.44 11.57 0.39
N PHE A 153 -13.60 10.28 0.08
CA PHE A 153 -12.92 9.59 -1.03
C PHE A 153 -13.91 9.25 -2.15
N PRO A 154 -14.29 10.22 -3.01
CA PRO A 154 -15.21 10.01 -4.12
C PRO A 154 -14.66 8.99 -5.12
N VAL A 155 -15.55 8.12 -5.61
CA VAL A 155 -15.28 7.22 -6.72
C VAL A 155 -16.29 7.52 -7.83
N PHE A 156 -15.76 7.83 -9.00
CA PHE A 156 -16.49 8.32 -10.15
C PHE A 156 -16.86 7.15 -11.07
N ASN A 157 -18.15 6.87 -11.18
CA ASN A 157 -18.67 5.84 -12.09
C ASN A 157 -18.63 6.37 -13.54
N THR A 158 -17.88 5.71 -14.42
CA THR A 158 -17.77 6.08 -15.83
C THR A 158 -17.85 4.84 -16.73
N PRO A 159 -18.18 4.93 -18.02
CA PRO A 159 -18.18 3.77 -18.92
C PRO A 159 -16.80 3.10 -19.10
N ILE A 160 -15.72 3.73 -18.66
CA ILE A 160 -14.35 3.19 -18.75
C ILE A 160 -13.88 2.52 -17.44
N GLY A 161 -14.70 2.58 -16.39
CA GLY A 161 -14.41 2.04 -15.07
C GLY A 161 -14.73 3.04 -13.96
N LYS A 162 -14.57 2.59 -12.72
CA LYS A 162 -14.69 3.41 -11.53
C LYS A 162 -13.37 4.08 -11.21
N ILE A 163 -13.33 5.41 -11.28
CA ILE A 163 -12.09 6.18 -11.14
C ILE A 163 -12.07 6.84 -9.76
N ALA A 164 -11.01 6.63 -9.00
CA ALA A 164 -10.68 7.40 -7.82
C ALA A 164 -9.61 8.43 -8.17
N LEU A 165 -9.64 9.57 -7.46
CA LEU A 165 -8.57 10.56 -7.47
C LEU A 165 -7.88 10.50 -6.12
N LEU A 166 -6.56 10.43 -6.14
CA LEU A 166 -5.68 10.65 -5.00
C LEU A 166 -4.60 11.63 -5.44
N VAL A 167 -4.02 12.38 -4.52
CA VAL A 167 -3.02 13.40 -4.88
C VAL A 167 -1.77 13.18 -4.07
N CYS A 168 -0.64 12.98 -4.76
CA CYS A 168 0.71 13.01 -4.19
C CYS A 168 0.79 12.36 -2.80
N TYR A 169 1.18 13.12 -1.77
CA TYR A 169 1.33 12.67 -0.37
C TYR A 169 0.19 11.84 0.26
N ASP A 170 -0.97 11.70 -0.40
CA ASP A 170 -1.98 10.71 -0.03
C ASP A 170 -1.43 9.26 0.03
N ASP A 171 -0.37 8.92 -0.71
CA ASP A 171 0.31 7.62 -0.62
C ASP A 171 0.96 7.36 0.73
N SER A 172 1.29 8.41 1.49
CA SER A 172 1.91 8.26 2.81
C SER A 172 1.03 7.49 3.80
N GLN A 173 -0.29 7.50 3.61
CA GLN A 173 -1.26 6.79 4.45
C GLN A 173 -1.97 5.70 3.65
N LEU A 174 -1.80 4.44 4.08
CA LEU A 174 -2.43 3.29 3.44
C LEU A 174 -3.97 3.42 3.43
N GLN A 175 -4.54 4.03 4.46
CA GLN A 175 -5.96 4.43 4.54
C GLN A 175 -6.46 5.12 3.25
N SER A 176 -5.69 6.04 2.68
CA SER A 176 -6.09 6.79 1.47
C SER A 176 -6.24 5.89 0.24
N LEU A 177 -5.56 4.74 0.23
CA LEU A 177 -5.58 3.77 -0.86
C LEU A 177 -6.67 2.71 -0.64
N LEU A 178 -6.88 2.28 0.60
CA LEU A 178 -7.88 1.26 0.96
C LEU A 178 -9.31 1.77 0.82
N LEU A 179 -9.58 3.04 1.14
CA LEU A 179 -10.92 3.62 1.07
C LEU A 179 -11.49 3.62 -0.36
N PRO A 180 -10.76 4.10 -1.40
CA PRO A 180 -11.18 3.91 -2.80
C PRO A 180 -11.40 2.44 -3.19
N ALA A 181 -10.53 1.53 -2.72
CA ALA A 181 -10.65 0.12 -3.03
C ALA A 181 -11.93 -0.51 -2.44
N LEU A 182 -12.32 -0.12 -1.22
CA LEU A 182 -13.59 -0.49 -0.58
C LEU A 182 -14.83 0.03 -1.33
N ARG A 183 -14.68 1.09 -2.13
CA ARG A 183 -15.74 1.60 -3.03
C ARG A 183 -15.73 0.95 -4.41
N ASN A 184 -14.95 -0.11 -4.58
CA ASN A 184 -14.76 -0.81 -5.84
C ASN A 184 -14.14 0.08 -6.94
N ALA A 185 -13.23 1.00 -6.62
CA ALA A 185 -12.48 1.72 -7.65
C ALA A 185 -11.67 0.75 -8.54
N ASP A 186 -11.67 0.96 -9.85
CA ASP A 186 -10.94 0.15 -10.84
C ASP A 186 -9.62 0.81 -11.23
N ILE A 187 -9.57 2.14 -11.13
CA ILE A 187 -8.42 2.98 -11.48
C ILE A 187 -8.21 4.03 -10.38
N ILE A 188 -6.97 4.24 -9.97
CA ILE A 188 -6.54 5.46 -9.30
C ILE A 188 -5.87 6.35 -10.35
N ALA A 189 -6.48 7.51 -10.64
CA ALA A 189 -5.81 8.59 -11.34
C ALA A 189 -5.08 9.43 -10.29
N TYR A 190 -3.76 9.54 -10.44
CA TYR A 190 -2.87 10.00 -9.40
C TYR A 190 -2.01 11.18 -9.86
N PRO A 191 -2.53 12.42 -9.79
CA PRO A 191 -1.74 13.63 -9.94
C PRO A 191 -0.69 13.75 -8.82
N THR A 192 0.59 13.88 -9.18
CA THR A 192 1.71 14.06 -8.25
C THR A 192 2.59 15.25 -8.64
N ALA A 193 3.27 15.82 -7.67
CA ALA A 193 4.35 16.78 -7.89
C ALA A 193 5.45 16.54 -6.85
N SER A 194 6.31 15.56 -7.14
CA SER A 194 7.52 15.35 -6.34
C SER A 194 8.56 16.39 -6.76
N LEU A 195 9.21 17.05 -5.81
CA LEU A 195 10.32 17.96 -6.07
C LEU A 195 11.50 17.58 -5.19
N TYR A 196 12.71 17.59 -5.75
CA TYR A 196 13.91 17.32 -4.97
C TYR A 196 15.06 18.26 -5.27
N SER A 197 15.88 18.48 -4.25
CA SER A 197 17.12 19.25 -4.30
C SER A 197 18.30 18.35 -3.89
N PRO A 198 19.53 18.57 -4.37
CA PRO A 198 20.66 17.75 -3.98
C PRO A 198 20.89 17.84 -2.47
N GLY A 199 20.94 16.69 -1.78
CA GLY A 199 21.20 16.62 -0.34
C GLY A 199 19.98 16.85 0.56
N ALA A 200 18.75 16.88 0.02
CA ALA A 200 17.51 16.82 0.79
C ALA A 200 16.92 15.40 0.75
N ASP A 201 16.23 14.99 1.82
CA ASP A 201 15.42 13.77 1.83
C ASP A 201 14.34 13.85 0.75
N ASN A 202 14.13 12.75 0.02
CA ASN A 202 13.43 12.79 -1.25
C ASN A 202 12.31 11.76 -1.27
N HIS A 203 11.12 12.17 -0.82
CA HIS A 203 9.90 11.43 -1.09
C HIS A 203 9.63 11.41 -2.60
N THR A 204 9.96 10.30 -3.26
CA THR A 204 9.48 10.04 -4.61
C THR A 204 8.11 9.39 -4.54
N THR A 205 7.07 10.18 -4.78
CA THR A 205 5.69 9.71 -4.73
C THR A 205 5.43 8.57 -5.72
N ILE A 206 5.97 8.65 -6.94
CA ILE A 206 5.89 7.55 -7.92
C ILE A 206 6.67 6.31 -7.45
N GLY A 207 7.83 6.49 -6.79
CA GLY A 207 8.59 5.37 -6.25
C GLY A 207 7.85 4.64 -5.14
N SER A 208 7.26 5.37 -4.20
CA SER A 208 6.39 4.85 -3.15
C SER A 208 5.16 4.13 -3.73
N MET A 209 4.44 4.79 -4.65
CA MET A 209 3.26 4.23 -5.31
C MET A 209 3.55 2.94 -6.10
N ALA A 210 4.75 2.74 -6.66
CA ALA A 210 5.04 1.62 -7.56
C ALA A 210 4.81 0.22 -6.95
N THR A 211 4.80 0.10 -5.61
CA THR A 211 4.64 -1.19 -4.91
C THR A 211 3.18 -1.51 -4.54
N LEU A 212 2.32 -0.49 -4.53
CA LEU A 212 0.94 -0.57 -4.03
C LEU A 212 -0.09 -1.14 -5.01
N PRO A 213 -0.03 -0.91 -6.34
CA PRO A 213 -0.99 -1.43 -7.31
C PRO A 213 -1.18 -2.94 -7.21
N GLY A 214 -0.07 -3.69 -7.09
CA GLY A 214 -0.09 -5.14 -6.95
C GLY A 214 -0.59 -5.63 -5.61
N TRP A 215 -0.30 -4.91 -4.51
CA TRP A 215 -0.71 -5.32 -3.16
C TRP A 215 -2.19 -5.09 -2.90
N ILE A 216 -2.71 -3.94 -3.35
CA ILE A 216 -4.13 -3.57 -3.20
C ILE A 216 -4.97 -4.15 -4.34
N GLY A 217 -4.37 -4.39 -5.50
CA GLY A 217 -5.00 -4.97 -6.67
C GLY A 217 -5.81 -3.95 -7.49
N ILE A 218 -5.22 -2.79 -7.79
CA ILE A 218 -5.87 -1.67 -8.51
C ILE A 218 -4.97 -1.09 -9.60
N ASN A 219 -5.55 -0.69 -10.74
CA ASN A 219 -4.78 -0.03 -11.80
C ASN A 219 -4.44 1.40 -11.36
N VAL A 220 -3.25 1.89 -11.71
CA VAL A 220 -2.82 3.25 -11.35
C VAL A 220 -2.28 3.98 -12.57
N VAL A 221 -2.73 5.20 -12.79
CA VAL A 221 -2.20 6.14 -13.78
C VAL A 221 -1.64 7.34 -13.03
N ALA A 222 -0.32 7.37 -12.83
CA ALA A 222 0.36 8.43 -12.07
C ALA A 222 1.11 9.37 -12.97
N ALA A 223 0.90 10.66 -12.78
CA ALA A 223 1.49 11.73 -13.57
C ALA A 223 2.25 12.67 -12.64
N ASP A 224 3.55 12.88 -12.89
CA ASP A 224 4.40 13.73 -12.05
C ASP A 224 4.87 14.99 -12.78
N SER A 225 5.19 16.00 -11.98
CA SER A 225 5.85 17.20 -12.46
C SER A 225 7.23 16.85 -13.06
N SER A 226 7.63 17.58 -14.09
CA SER A 226 8.94 17.39 -14.72
C SER A 226 9.59 18.73 -15.02
N GLY A 227 10.91 18.79 -14.97
CA GLY A 227 11.68 19.98 -15.28
C GLY A 227 12.46 20.48 -14.08
N VAL A 228 13.06 21.66 -14.23
CA VAL A 228 13.85 22.31 -13.18
C VAL A 228 13.26 23.68 -12.92
N ASP A 229 12.97 23.97 -11.66
CA ASP A 229 12.50 25.26 -11.18
C ASP A 229 13.53 25.86 -10.23
N THR A 230 13.83 27.15 -10.37
CA THR A 230 14.74 27.86 -9.48
C THR A 230 13.95 28.71 -8.49
N VAL A 231 14.04 28.37 -7.19
CA VAL A 231 13.36 29.08 -6.10
C VAL A 231 14.40 29.59 -5.11
N GLY A 232 14.42 30.91 -4.88
CA GLY A 232 15.36 31.51 -3.92
C GLY A 232 16.84 31.23 -4.22
N GLY A 233 17.19 31.03 -5.51
CA GLY A 233 18.55 30.69 -5.95
C GLY A 233 18.93 29.22 -5.78
N LYS A 234 17.98 28.33 -5.45
CA LYS A 234 18.18 26.88 -5.42
C LYS A 234 17.35 26.22 -6.50
N ASP A 235 17.93 25.22 -7.15
CA ASP A 235 17.23 24.41 -8.15
C ASP A 235 16.47 23.26 -7.46
N LEU A 236 15.21 23.12 -7.87
CA LEU A 236 14.29 22.05 -7.52
C LEU A 236 13.97 21.28 -8.80
N ILE A 237 14.09 19.95 -8.75
CA ILE A 237 13.82 19.09 -9.88
C ILE A 237 12.50 18.36 -9.68
N GLY A 238 11.61 18.51 -10.65
CA GLY A 238 10.52 17.58 -10.89
C GLY A 238 11.10 16.34 -11.58
N PRO A 239 11.16 15.17 -10.92
CA PRO A 239 11.81 13.98 -11.47
C PRO A 239 11.06 13.44 -12.69
N GLY A 240 9.78 13.74 -12.87
CA GLY A 240 8.95 13.05 -13.85
C GLY A 240 8.79 11.58 -13.47
N GLY A 241 9.09 10.65 -14.39
CA GLY A 241 8.87 9.22 -14.14
C GLY A 241 7.40 8.79 -14.22
N SER A 242 6.49 9.68 -14.65
CA SER A 242 5.08 9.43 -14.95
C SER A 242 4.84 8.05 -15.56
N SER A 243 3.94 7.27 -14.98
CA SER A 243 3.84 5.84 -15.25
C SER A 243 2.43 5.29 -15.15
N VAL A 244 2.25 4.11 -15.71
CA VAL A 244 1.00 3.34 -15.64
C VAL A 244 1.32 1.94 -15.12
N TRP A 245 0.58 1.51 -14.10
CA TRP A 245 0.64 0.14 -13.58
C TRP A 245 -0.69 -0.57 -13.74
N ASP A 246 -0.61 -1.86 -14.05
CA ASP A 246 -1.77 -2.73 -13.94
C ASP A 246 -2.05 -3.12 -12.48
N ALA A 247 -3.24 -3.66 -12.25
CA ALA A 247 -3.65 -4.15 -10.94
C ALA A 247 -2.80 -5.32 -10.40
N GLN A 248 -1.92 -5.93 -11.20
CA GLN A 248 -1.00 -6.98 -10.75
C GLN A 248 0.35 -6.41 -10.28
N GLY A 249 0.56 -5.09 -10.39
CA GLY A 249 1.81 -4.44 -10.01
C GLY A 249 2.84 -4.37 -11.15
N ASN A 250 2.47 -4.68 -12.39
CA ASN A 250 3.37 -4.51 -13.53
C ASN A 250 3.38 -3.06 -13.99
N VAL A 251 4.57 -2.48 -14.13
CA VAL A 251 4.77 -1.22 -14.87
C VAL A 251 4.52 -1.50 -16.36
N LEU A 252 3.46 -0.92 -16.91
CA LEU A 252 3.13 -1.05 -18.34
C LEU A 252 3.91 -0.05 -19.19
N VAL A 253 4.13 1.16 -18.65
CA VAL A 253 4.95 2.20 -19.26
C VAL A 253 5.42 3.18 -18.18
N SER A 254 6.60 3.78 -18.38
CA SER A 254 7.09 4.90 -17.58
C SER A 254 7.82 5.91 -18.46
N ALA A 255 7.69 7.20 -18.13
CA ALA A 255 8.47 8.27 -18.72
C ALA A 255 9.92 8.23 -18.20
N SER A 256 10.84 8.83 -18.97
CA SER A 256 12.21 9.06 -18.52
C SER A 256 12.22 9.98 -17.29
N VAL A 257 13.20 9.76 -16.40
CA VAL A 257 13.39 10.55 -15.17
C VAL A 257 14.39 11.67 -15.41
N THR A 258 14.08 12.85 -14.88
CA THR A 258 14.92 14.05 -14.89
C THR A 258 15.87 14.02 -13.69
N ASN A 259 17.16 14.30 -13.92
CA ASN A 259 18.12 14.57 -12.87
C ASN A 259 18.99 15.79 -13.17
N PHE A 260 19.78 16.25 -12.19
CA PHE A 260 20.62 17.45 -12.30
C PHE A 260 21.61 17.40 -13.47
N THR A 261 22.00 16.21 -13.92
CA THR A 261 22.97 16.02 -15.01
C THR A 261 22.32 15.69 -16.36
N ASP A 262 21.04 15.32 -16.36
CA ASP A 262 20.31 14.88 -17.55
C ASP A 262 18.83 15.29 -17.46
N PRO A 263 18.50 16.57 -17.71
CA PRO A 263 17.14 17.06 -17.63
C PRO A 263 16.29 16.54 -18.79
N GLN A 264 15.16 15.90 -18.49
CA GLN A 264 14.25 15.36 -19.50
C GLN A 264 13.14 16.35 -19.84
N GLN A 265 12.72 16.36 -21.10
CA GLN A 265 11.55 17.12 -21.52
C GLN A 265 10.25 16.43 -21.09
N PRO A 266 9.19 17.19 -20.73
CA PRO A 266 7.87 16.63 -20.44
C PRO A 266 7.37 15.75 -21.60
N LYS A 267 6.85 14.56 -21.27
CA LYS A 267 6.37 13.56 -22.24
C LYS A 267 5.02 13.00 -21.82
N VAL A 268 4.22 12.62 -22.82
CA VAL A 268 3.03 11.80 -22.62
C VAL A 268 3.39 10.35 -22.91
N VAL A 269 3.11 9.47 -21.97
CA VAL A 269 3.24 8.02 -22.14
C VAL A 269 1.88 7.35 -22.15
N TYR A 270 1.74 6.27 -22.93
CA TYR A 270 0.48 5.59 -23.14
C TYR A 270 0.60 4.10 -22.81
N ALA A 271 -0.45 3.54 -22.22
CA ALA A 271 -0.59 2.10 -22.01
C ALA A 271 -2.06 1.70 -22.14
N THR A 272 -2.31 0.41 -22.30
CA THR A 272 -3.66 -0.17 -22.22
C THR A 272 -3.81 -0.88 -20.89
N ILE A 273 -4.85 -0.53 -20.13
CA ILE A 273 -5.23 -1.23 -18.89
C ILE A 273 -6.55 -1.96 -19.08
N ASN A 274 -6.79 -2.99 -18.28
CA ASN A 274 -8.04 -3.72 -18.25
C ASN A 274 -8.78 -3.45 -16.92
N THR A 275 -9.91 -2.75 -16.98
CA THR A 275 -10.71 -2.37 -15.80
C THR A 275 -11.74 -3.43 -15.41
N SER A 276 -11.95 -4.44 -16.27
CA SER A 276 -12.87 -5.55 -16.02
C SER A 276 -12.20 -6.81 -15.47
N LYS A 277 -10.86 -6.87 -15.50
CA LYS A 277 -10.09 -8.06 -15.14
C LYS A 277 -10.18 -8.31 -13.63
N PRO A 278 -10.67 -9.49 -13.21
CA PRO A 278 -10.63 -9.89 -11.81
C PRO A 278 -9.20 -9.87 -11.27
N ASN A 279 -9.06 -9.55 -9.99
CA ASN A 279 -7.76 -9.49 -9.34
C ASN A 279 -7.76 -10.41 -8.11
N PRO A 280 -7.10 -11.58 -8.17
CA PRO A 280 -7.09 -12.53 -7.06
C PRO A 280 -6.53 -11.97 -5.76
N GLN A 281 -5.60 -11.01 -5.84
CA GLN A 281 -5.07 -10.35 -4.65
C GLN A 281 -6.11 -9.42 -4.03
N ARG A 282 -6.76 -8.57 -4.83
CA ARG A 282 -7.88 -7.71 -4.38
C ARG A 282 -9.02 -8.52 -3.77
N ASP A 283 -9.44 -9.56 -4.49
CA ASP A 283 -10.54 -10.43 -4.08
C ASP A 283 -10.22 -11.13 -2.76
N PHE A 284 -8.97 -11.57 -2.58
CA PHE A 284 -8.53 -12.20 -1.36
C PHE A 284 -8.65 -11.26 -0.16
N TRP A 285 -8.05 -10.07 -0.22
CA TRP A 285 -8.01 -9.21 0.98
C TRP A 285 -9.39 -8.64 1.29
N LEU A 286 -10.17 -8.22 0.28
CA LEU A 286 -11.54 -7.73 0.48
C LEU A 286 -12.47 -8.80 1.07
N LYS A 287 -12.29 -10.07 0.69
CA LYS A 287 -13.05 -11.21 1.25
C LYS A 287 -12.65 -11.52 2.68
N ASN A 288 -11.36 -11.42 3.00
CA ASN A 288 -10.80 -11.93 4.26
C ASN A 288 -10.59 -10.88 5.34
N ARG A 289 -10.98 -9.61 5.10
CA ARG A 289 -10.97 -8.54 6.12
C ARG A 289 -11.63 -9.00 7.43
N ARG A 290 -11.11 -8.51 8.56
CA ARG A 290 -11.68 -8.68 9.91
C ARG A 290 -11.90 -7.30 10.56
N PRO A 291 -12.92 -6.53 10.14
CA PRO A 291 -13.10 -5.13 10.57
C PRO A 291 -13.21 -4.93 12.08
N GLU A 292 -13.64 -5.95 12.83
CA GLU A 292 -13.68 -5.96 14.28
C GLU A 292 -12.28 -5.87 14.94
N LEU A 293 -11.20 -6.19 14.21
CA LEU A 293 -9.82 -6.06 14.67
C LEU A 293 -9.23 -4.67 14.41
N TYR A 294 -9.97 -3.81 13.71
CA TYR A 294 -9.45 -2.57 13.12
C TYR A 294 -9.92 -1.31 13.85
N ALA A 295 -10.51 -1.45 15.04
CA ALA A 295 -11.10 -0.33 15.78
C ALA A 295 -10.11 0.84 16.04
N ASP A 296 -8.80 0.58 16.12
CA ASP A 296 -7.79 1.61 16.33
C ASP A 296 -7.76 2.67 15.21
N TYR A 297 -8.28 2.35 14.02
CA TYR A 297 -8.51 3.35 12.98
C TYR A 297 -9.47 4.47 13.43
N ASN A 298 -10.42 4.22 14.30
CA ASN A 298 -11.38 5.28 14.68
C ASN A 298 -10.90 6.15 15.83
N PHE A 299 -9.79 5.79 16.49
CA PHE A 299 -9.31 6.51 17.66
C PHE A 299 -8.28 7.57 17.30
N TYR A 300 -8.52 8.79 17.75
CA TYR A 300 -7.48 9.82 17.81
C TYR A 300 -6.34 9.33 18.72
N ARG A 301 -5.09 9.45 18.23
CA ARG A 301 -3.89 9.18 19.02
C ARG A 301 -3.25 10.52 19.38
N PRO A 302 -3.05 10.83 20.68
CA PRO A 302 -2.37 12.04 21.08
C PRO A 302 -0.93 12.06 20.56
N THR A 303 -0.37 13.26 20.40
CA THR A 303 1.03 13.45 20.00
C THR A 303 2.02 12.81 20.97
N HIS A 304 1.61 12.62 22.23
CA HIS A 304 2.36 11.90 23.25
C HIS A 304 1.74 10.52 23.46
N ASP A 305 2.44 9.47 23.02
CA ASP A 305 1.98 8.08 23.12
C ASP A 305 2.97 7.26 23.94
N GLY A 306 2.54 6.77 25.11
CA GLY A 306 3.40 6.00 26.02
C GLY A 306 3.86 4.65 25.47
N ASN A 307 3.28 4.18 24.36
CA ASN A 307 3.74 2.97 23.68
C ASN A 307 4.92 3.22 22.72
N VAL A 308 5.28 4.48 22.47
CA VAL A 308 6.42 4.82 21.63
C VAL A 308 7.69 4.31 22.31
N ASN A 309 8.41 3.44 21.60
CA ASN A 309 9.73 2.99 22.02
C ASN A 309 10.79 3.87 21.38
N ASN A 310 11.30 4.86 22.13
CA ASN A 310 12.39 5.74 21.69
C ASN A 310 13.79 5.15 21.91
N ILE A 311 13.90 3.94 22.47
CA ILE A 311 15.19 3.31 22.75
C ILE A 311 15.66 2.59 21.49
N SER A 312 16.82 2.99 20.97
CA SER A 312 17.50 2.26 19.90
C SER A 312 18.03 0.93 20.44
N ALA A 313 17.69 -0.17 19.77
CA ALA A 313 18.21 -1.50 20.06
C ALA A 313 19.01 -2.01 18.86
N GLN A 314 20.20 -2.54 19.10
CA GLN A 314 20.97 -3.24 18.08
C GLN A 314 20.36 -4.63 17.85
N VAL A 315 19.98 -4.91 16.62
CA VAL A 315 19.40 -6.19 16.20
C VAL A 315 20.39 -6.89 15.29
N SER A 316 20.79 -8.10 15.69
CA SER A 316 21.54 -9.04 14.86
C SER A 316 20.67 -10.28 14.70
N ALA A 317 19.94 -10.33 13.60
CA ALA A 317 18.93 -11.35 13.34
C ALA A 317 19.43 -12.39 12.35
N VAL A 318 19.03 -13.64 12.55
CA VAL A 318 19.15 -14.70 11.55
C VAL A 318 17.78 -15.08 11.01
N LEU A 319 17.63 -14.97 9.69
CA LEU A 319 16.43 -15.34 8.96
C LEU A 319 16.69 -16.70 8.33
N VAL A 320 16.14 -17.75 8.94
CA VAL A 320 16.43 -19.13 8.52
C VAL A 320 15.70 -19.40 7.22
N GLN A 321 16.42 -19.98 6.27
CA GLN A 321 15.92 -20.42 4.98
C GLN A 321 16.53 -21.78 4.68
N TYR A 322 15.68 -22.79 4.48
CA TYR A 322 16.11 -24.16 4.21
C TYR A 322 14.99 -24.94 3.50
N GLU A 323 15.32 -26.12 2.99
CA GLU A 323 14.34 -27.05 2.44
C GLU A 323 13.83 -27.97 3.56
N PRO A 324 12.57 -27.85 4.00
CA PRO A 324 12.06 -28.66 5.08
C PRO A 324 11.65 -30.04 4.58
N LYS A 325 11.90 -31.07 5.38
CA LYS A 325 11.33 -32.39 5.17
C LYS A 325 9.98 -32.50 5.86
N THR A 326 8.92 -32.71 5.08
CA THR A 326 7.55 -32.81 5.56
C THR A 326 7.38 -33.82 6.71
N GLY A 327 6.76 -33.37 7.81
CA GLY A 327 6.45 -34.15 9.00
C GLY A 327 7.64 -34.55 9.87
N ALA A 328 8.87 -34.16 9.50
CA ALA A 328 10.10 -34.63 10.14
C ALA A 328 10.65 -33.63 11.18
N VAL A 329 9.88 -33.43 12.26
CA VAL A 329 10.17 -32.43 13.32
C VAL A 329 11.61 -32.44 13.80
N GLU A 330 12.18 -33.60 14.18
CA GLU A 330 13.56 -33.68 14.67
C GLU A 330 14.61 -33.48 13.59
N GLU A 331 14.34 -33.91 12.35
CA GLU A 331 15.29 -33.72 11.26
C GLU A 331 15.38 -32.24 10.89
N ASN A 332 14.22 -31.59 10.74
CA ASN A 332 14.11 -30.16 10.47
C ASN A 332 14.73 -29.33 11.60
N SER A 333 14.48 -29.68 12.87
CA SER A 333 15.08 -28.96 13.99
C SER A 333 16.61 -29.04 14.00
N LYS A 334 17.19 -30.18 13.60
CA LYS A 334 18.65 -30.33 13.47
C LYS A 334 19.21 -29.50 12.33
N VAL A 335 18.48 -29.35 11.22
CA VAL A 335 18.88 -28.46 10.12
C VAL A 335 18.87 -27.01 10.60
N VAL A 336 17.80 -26.56 11.25
CA VAL A 336 17.70 -25.21 11.84
C VAL A 336 18.85 -24.97 12.82
N GLU A 337 19.09 -25.90 13.74
CA GLU A 337 20.16 -25.82 14.72
C GLU A 337 21.54 -25.71 14.05
N ARG A 338 21.82 -26.55 13.05
CA ARG A 338 23.05 -26.50 12.27
C ARG A 338 23.25 -25.13 11.61
N LEU A 339 22.24 -24.63 10.89
CA LEU A 339 22.31 -23.36 10.17
C LEU A 339 22.54 -22.17 11.11
N ILE A 340 21.87 -22.13 12.26
CA ILE A 340 22.09 -21.09 13.27
C ILE A 340 23.51 -21.19 13.84
N ASN A 341 23.97 -22.40 14.16
CA ASN A 341 25.30 -22.64 14.72
C ASN A 341 26.43 -22.22 13.76
N GLU A 342 26.25 -22.40 12.44
CA GLU A 342 27.20 -21.94 11.41
C GLU A 342 27.40 -20.42 11.39
N LYS A 343 26.44 -19.62 11.89
CA LYS A 343 26.52 -18.15 11.91
C LYS A 343 27.08 -17.57 13.20
N ILE A 344 26.90 -18.27 14.32
CA ILE A 344 27.35 -17.80 15.64
C ILE A 344 28.89 -17.72 15.73
N LEU A 345 29.62 -18.46 14.89
CA LEU A 345 31.09 -18.56 14.95
C LEU A 345 31.86 -17.27 14.58
N GLY A 346 31.19 -16.16 14.26
CA GLY A 346 31.87 -14.89 13.91
C GLY A 346 31.24 -13.60 14.40
N GLN A 347 29.93 -13.57 14.69
CA GLN A 347 29.20 -12.38 15.14
C GLN A 347 28.04 -12.80 16.06
N GLY A 348 27.84 -12.09 17.19
CA GLY A 348 26.72 -12.36 18.10
C GLY A 348 25.36 -12.17 17.41
N ILE A 349 24.38 -12.98 17.79
CA ILE A 349 22.98 -12.90 17.31
C ILE A 349 22.05 -12.73 18.50
N ASN A 350 20.90 -12.06 18.31
CA ASN A 350 19.90 -11.85 19.36
C ASN A 350 18.45 -12.06 18.90
N LEU A 351 18.25 -12.40 17.62
CA LEU A 351 16.95 -12.79 17.06
C LEU A 351 17.13 -13.93 16.04
N ALA A 352 16.26 -14.92 16.09
CA ALA A 352 16.10 -15.95 15.07
C ALA A 352 14.64 -16.00 14.61
N VAL A 353 14.42 -15.93 13.30
CA VAL A 353 13.09 -16.06 12.69
C VAL A 353 13.10 -17.31 11.82
N LEU A 354 12.19 -18.24 12.10
CA LEU A 354 12.03 -19.45 11.32
C LEU A 354 10.92 -19.30 10.28
N PRO A 355 10.96 -20.05 9.15
CA PRO A 355 9.87 -20.10 8.18
C PRO A 355 8.54 -20.56 8.78
N PHE A 356 7.45 -20.33 8.04
CA PHE A 356 6.11 -20.75 8.44
C PHE A 356 6.05 -22.26 8.67
N ASN A 357 5.57 -22.71 9.84
CA ASN A 357 5.52 -24.13 10.23
C ASN A 357 6.85 -24.88 10.09
N SER A 358 7.97 -24.17 10.30
CA SER A 358 9.35 -24.64 10.08
C SER A 358 9.57 -26.12 10.40
N PHE A 359 9.32 -26.58 11.64
CA PHE A 359 9.64 -27.96 12.01
C PHE A 359 8.75 -29.02 11.38
N ILE A 360 7.52 -28.70 11.03
CA ILE A 360 6.61 -29.61 10.35
C ILE A 360 6.91 -29.62 8.84
N GLY A 361 7.40 -28.51 8.31
CA GLY A 361 7.66 -28.34 6.88
C GLY A 361 6.42 -27.93 6.12
N ASN A 362 6.53 -27.90 4.78
CA ASN A 362 5.52 -27.34 3.90
C ASN A 362 4.34 -28.30 3.63
N GLU A 363 3.83 -28.97 4.67
CA GLU A 363 2.68 -29.86 4.54
C GLU A 363 1.39 -29.08 4.34
N LYS A 364 0.54 -29.55 3.44
CA LYS A 364 -0.83 -29.01 3.33
C LYS A 364 -1.68 -29.54 4.48
N ILE A 365 -1.93 -28.69 5.47
CA ILE A 365 -2.77 -29.03 6.60
C ILE A 365 -4.25 -28.91 6.21
N THR A 366 -5.01 -29.95 6.55
CA THR A 366 -6.45 -30.08 6.31
C THR A 366 -7.14 -30.57 7.57
N LYS A 367 -8.48 -30.54 7.56
CA LYS A 367 -9.29 -31.05 8.66
C LYS A 367 -9.02 -32.54 8.97
N GLU A 368 -8.65 -33.32 7.96
CA GLU A 368 -8.42 -34.76 8.08
C GLU A 368 -7.05 -35.10 8.66
N ASN A 369 -6.06 -34.21 8.51
CA ASN A 369 -4.68 -34.50 8.93
C ASN A 369 -4.15 -33.61 10.06
N VAL A 370 -4.84 -32.51 10.42
CA VAL A 370 -4.36 -31.55 11.43
C VAL A 370 -4.00 -32.20 12.76
N SER A 371 -4.74 -33.23 13.20
CA SER A 371 -4.46 -33.94 14.45
C SER A 371 -3.11 -34.66 14.48
N LYS A 372 -2.46 -34.88 13.33
CA LYS A 372 -1.12 -35.47 13.23
C LYS A 372 0.00 -34.44 13.47
N PHE A 373 -0.31 -33.16 13.27
CA PHE A 373 0.66 -32.07 13.24
C PHE A 373 0.47 -31.08 14.39
N ALA A 374 -0.76 -30.93 14.88
CA ALA A 374 -1.06 -29.98 15.92
C ALA A 374 -0.58 -30.45 17.29
N GLU A 375 0.04 -29.52 18.01
CA GLU A 375 0.63 -29.77 19.32
C GLU A 375 0.09 -28.78 20.37
N PRO A 376 -0.03 -29.15 21.65
CA PRO A 376 -0.30 -28.19 22.72
C PRO A 376 0.90 -27.26 22.96
N LEU A 377 0.71 -26.16 23.72
CA LEU A 377 1.75 -25.17 24.07
C LEU A 377 2.81 -25.66 25.09
N ASN A 378 3.11 -26.94 25.06
CA ASN A 378 4.18 -27.62 25.78
C ASN A 378 4.59 -28.89 25.01
N GLY A 379 4.19 -28.97 23.74
CA GLY A 379 4.50 -30.06 22.83
C GLY A 379 5.97 -30.10 22.43
N LYS A 380 6.27 -31.03 21.56
CA LYS A 380 7.62 -31.31 21.06
C LYS A 380 8.23 -30.11 20.34
N SER A 381 7.54 -29.56 19.36
CA SER A 381 7.97 -28.40 18.57
C SER A 381 8.18 -27.16 19.46
N TYR A 382 7.27 -26.94 20.42
CA TYR A 382 7.40 -25.91 21.45
C TYR A 382 8.68 -26.06 22.28
N ASN A 383 8.92 -27.26 22.84
CA ASN A 383 10.08 -27.51 23.69
C ASN A 383 11.40 -27.45 22.93
N ILE A 384 11.41 -27.86 21.66
CA ILE A 384 12.56 -27.71 20.76
C ILE A 384 12.87 -26.23 20.55
N ALA A 385 11.90 -25.42 20.13
CA ALA A 385 12.11 -23.99 19.90
C ALA A 385 12.56 -23.25 21.17
N SER A 386 11.93 -23.52 22.33
CA SER A 386 12.35 -22.98 23.63
C SER A 386 13.81 -23.34 23.95
N SER A 387 14.19 -24.60 23.70
CA SER A 387 15.55 -25.10 23.94
C SER A 387 16.58 -24.49 22.99
N LEU A 388 16.23 -24.26 21.72
CA LEU A 388 17.07 -23.57 20.74
C LEU A 388 17.25 -22.10 21.10
N ALA A 389 16.18 -21.40 21.52
CA ALA A 389 16.23 -20.03 22.00
C ALA A 389 17.21 -19.89 23.17
N LYS A 390 17.10 -20.79 24.17
CA LYS A 390 18.01 -20.85 25.32
C LYS A 390 19.44 -21.24 24.92
N LYS A 391 19.61 -22.23 24.05
CA LYS A 391 20.94 -22.70 23.61
C LYS A 391 21.72 -21.58 22.93
N PHE A 392 21.06 -20.84 22.05
CA PHE A 392 21.68 -19.78 21.25
C PHE A 392 21.59 -18.39 21.89
N GLN A 393 20.91 -18.26 23.03
CA GLN A 393 20.70 -16.99 23.74
C GLN A 393 20.05 -15.93 22.84
N VAL A 394 19.02 -16.31 22.09
CA VAL A 394 18.31 -15.43 21.14
C VAL A 394 16.82 -15.34 21.47
N ASN A 395 16.21 -14.22 21.09
CA ASN A 395 14.76 -14.24 20.88
C ASN A 395 14.47 -15.14 19.66
N LEU A 396 13.53 -16.07 19.75
CA LEU A 396 13.24 -17.02 18.66
C LEU A 396 11.75 -17.03 18.34
N LEU A 397 11.41 -16.74 17.09
CA LEU A 397 10.06 -16.87 16.55
C LEU A 397 9.94 -18.14 15.69
N PHE A 398 8.96 -18.96 15.99
CA PHE A 398 8.51 -20.06 15.12
C PHE A 398 6.99 -20.16 15.11
N SER A 399 6.44 -20.91 14.15
CA SER A 399 5.01 -21.21 14.08
C SER A 399 4.75 -22.71 14.04
N MET A 400 3.56 -23.10 14.51
CA MET A 400 3.04 -24.46 14.47
C MET A 400 1.50 -24.45 14.55
N PRO A 401 0.83 -25.49 14.05
CA PRO A 401 -0.56 -25.78 14.40
C PRO A 401 -0.64 -26.10 15.90
N GLU A 402 -1.49 -25.37 16.62
CA GLU A 402 -1.74 -25.54 18.04
C GLU A 402 -3.04 -26.32 18.25
N ILE A 403 -3.08 -27.24 19.22
CA ILE A 403 -4.34 -27.77 19.77
C ILE A 403 -4.52 -27.35 21.23
N THR A 404 -5.66 -26.74 21.54
CA THR A 404 -6.07 -26.44 22.91
C THR A 404 -7.59 -26.44 23.04
N ASP A 405 -8.12 -26.92 24.16
CA ASP A 405 -9.57 -26.97 24.43
C ASP A 405 -10.40 -27.60 23.29
N GLY A 406 -9.84 -28.62 22.64
CA GLY A 406 -10.47 -29.31 21.50
C GLY A 406 -10.56 -28.49 20.21
N LYS A 407 -9.88 -27.33 20.13
CA LYS A 407 -9.80 -26.47 18.96
C LYS A 407 -8.38 -26.42 18.41
N TYR A 408 -8.28 -26.27 17.10
CA TYR A 408 -7.01 -26.05 16.42
C TYR A 408 -6.81 -24.58 16.07
N TYR A 409 -5.57 -24.12 16.06
CA TYR A 409 -5.17 -22.77 15.64
C TYR A 409 -3.89 -22.86 14.82
N GLU A 410 -3.66 -21.90 13.92
CA GLU A 410 -2.33 -21.66 13.37
C GLU A 410 -1.63 -20.60 14.24
N THR A 411 -0.46 -20.90 14.79
CA THR A 411 0.07 -20.18 15.96
C THR A 411 1.55 -19.89 15.84
N ALA A 412 1.92 -18.62 16.00
CA ALA A 412 3.27 -18.16 16.23
C ALA A 412 3.57 -18.03 17.72
N ILE A 413 4.77 -18.45 18.12
CA ILE A 413 5.26 -18.36 19.49
C ILE A 413 6.62 -17.66 19.48
N LEU A 414 6.76 -16.64 20.31
CA LEU A 414 8.00 -15.91 20.52
C LEU A 414 8.59 -16.28 21.88
N PHE A 415 9.80 -16.82 21.86
CA PHE A 415 10.61 -17.06 23.05
C PHE A 415 11.66 -15.97 23.24
N ASP A 416 11.98 -15.65 24.49
CA ASP A 416 13.16 -14.87 24.83
C ASP A 416 14.43 -15.75 24.88
N TYR A 417 15.59 -15.10 25.10
CA TYR A 417 16.90 -15.74 25.19
C TYR A 417 17.05 -16.74 26.35
N THR A 418 16.11 -16.79 27.30
CA THR A 418 16.08 -17.78 28.38
C THR A 418 15.29 -19.03 28.01
N GLY A 419 14.60 -19.00 26.86
CA GLY A 419 13.65 -20.02 26.42
C GLY A 419 12.24 -19.81 26.99
N LYS A 420 11.95 -18.68 27.62
CA LYS A 420 10.63 -18.38 28.16
C LYS A 420 9.74 -17.81 27.06
N GLN A 421 8.49 -18.28 26.96
CA GLN A 421 7.50 -17.70 26.07
C GLN A 421 7.18 -16.27 26.51
N ILE A 422 7.39 -15.30 25.61
CA ILE A 422 7.06 -13.88 25.79
C ILE A 422 6.00 -13.39 24.81
N GLY A 423 5.66 -14.18 23.78
CA GLY A 423 4.60 -13.86 22.84
C GLY A 423 3.90 -15.11 22.30
N LEU A 424 2.61 -14.96 22.04
CA LEU A 424 1.74 -15.96 21.43
C LEU A 424 0.78 -15.22 20.49
N TYR A 425 0.82 -15.54 19.21
CA TYR A 425 -0.06 -14.98 18.20
C TYR A 425 -0.76 -16.10 17.44
N ARG A 426 -2.08 -16.15 17.51
CA ARG A 426 -2.90 -17.04 16.69
C ARG A 426 -3.33 -16.29 15.45
N LYS A 427 -3.07 -16.87 14.28
CA LYS A 427 -3.36 -16.30 12.97
C LYS A 427 -4.79 -15.78 12.92
N SER A 428 -4.96 -14.49 12.61
CA SER A 428 -6.24 -13.79 12.74
C SER A 428 -7.04 -13.79 11.43
N HIS A 429 -6.35 -13.82 10.29
CA HIS A 429 -6.94 -13.88 8.95
C HIS A 429 -6.62 -15.23 8.33
N LEU A 430 -7.52 -16.19 8.54
CA LEU A 430 -7.40 -17.53 7.95
C LEU A 430 -7.82 -17.49 6.47
N ASN A 431 -7.07 -18.20 5.62
CA ASN A 431 -7.48 -18.42 4.24
C ASN A 431 -8.58 -19.49 4.13
N ASP A 432 -9.05 -19.75 2.89
CA ASP A 432 -10.17 -20.67 2.66
C ASP A 432 -9.87 -22.12 3.10
N ILE A 433 -8.60 -22.56 3.01
CA ILE A 433 -8.19 -23.90 3.46
C ILE A 433 -8.13 -23.94 4.98
N GLU A 434 -7.50 -22.93 5.60
CA GLU A 434 -7.33 -22.85 7.05
C GLU A 434 -8.66 -22.76 7.79
N LYS A 435 -9.65 -22.05 7.24
CA LYS A 435 -11.02 -21.99 7.80
C LYS A 435 -11.68 -23.37 7.94
N THR A 436 -11.20 -24.39 7.24
CA THR A 436 -11.74 -25.75 7.34
C THR A 436 -11.27 -26.51 8.59
N TRP A 437 -10.15 -26.09 9.19
CA TRP A 437 -9.51 -26.83 10.29
C TRP A 437 -9.12 -25.96 11.48
N ALA A 438 -8.75 -24.69 11.29
CA ALA A 438 -8.33 -23.77 12.33
C ALA A 438 -9.47 -22.84 12.80
N THR A 439 -9.36 -22.44 14.06
CA THR A 439 -10.07 -21.31 14.65
C THR A 439 -9.22 -20.05 14.48
N ALA A 440 -9.84 -18.94 14.07
CA ALA A 440 -9.11 -17.69 13.91
C ALA A 440 -8.78 -17.06 15.27
N GLY A 441 -7.61 -16.42 15.36
CA GLY A 441 -7.30 -15.48 16.43
C GLY A 441 -8.21 -14.24 16.36
N ASN A 442 -8.38 -13.58 17.51
CA ASN A 442 -9.23 -12.40 17.66
C ASN A 442 -8.44 -11.17 18.15
N GLU A 443 -7.11 -11.21 18.06
CA GLU A 443 -6.24 -10.13 18.50
C GLU A 443 -5.09 -9.93 17.52
N LEU A 444 -4.59 -8.70 17.45
CA LEU A 444 -3.34 -8.33 16.79
C LEU A 444 -2.37 -7.82 17.87
N PRO A 445 -1.69 -8.71 18.61
CA PRO A 445 -0.82 -8.34 19.72
C PRO A 445 0.52 -7.80 19.24
N VAL A 446 1.14 -6.95 20.08
CA VAL A 446 2.53 -6.50 19.94
C VAL A 446 3.26 -6.85 21.22
N PHE A 447 4.35 -7.60 21.11
CA PHE A 447 5.09 -8.16 22.23
C PHE A 447 6.29 -7.28 22.59
N ASN A 448 6.50 -7.04 23.89
CA ASN A 448 7.72 -6.37 24.36
C ASN A 448 8.86 -7.39 24.46
N SER A 449 10.04 -7.01 23.99
CA SER A 449 11.26 -7.82 24.08
C SER A 449 12.47 -6.94 24.40
N SER A 450 13.63 -7.57 24.62
CA SER A 450 14.90 -6.86 24.80
C SER A 450 15.37 -6.08 23.56
N ILE A 451 14.80 -6.38 22.38
CA ILE A 451 15.18 -5.79 21.09
C ILE A 451 14.08 -4.87 20.51
N GLY A 452 13.07 -4.54 21.32
CA GLY A 452 11.96 -3.67 20.96
C GLY A 452 10.61 -4.39 20.89
N ARG A 453 9.64 -3.69 20.33
CA ARG A 453 8.24 -4.12 20.20
C ARG A 453 8.07 -4.94 18.92
N ILE A 454 7.62 -6.19 19.05
CA ILE A 454 7.56 -7.17 17.97
C ILE A 454 6.11 -7.49 17.62
N ALA A 455 5.78 -7.37 16.34
CA ALA A 455 4.55 -7.88 15.73
C ALA A 455 4.86 -9.07 14.82
N VAL A 456 3.85 -9.89 14.53
CA VAL A 456 3.98 -11.09 13.69
C VAL A 456 2.87 -11.11 12.65
N VAL A 457 3.22 -11.42 11.40
CA VAL A 457 2.26 -11.64 10.30
C VAL A 457 2.54 -12.99 9.70
N LEU A 458 1.57 -13.91 9.75
CA LEU A 458 1.79 -15.29 9.36
C LEU A 458 1.42 -15.55 7.90
N ASN A 459 2.39 -16.03 7.13
CA ASN A 459 2.20 -16.55 5.79
C ASN A 459 1.43 -15.58 4.87
N ASP A 460 0.27 -15.98 4.36
CA ASP A 460 -0.57 -15.18 3.47
C ASP A 460 -1.39 -14.08 4.16
N GLU A 461 -1.28 -13.87 5.48
CA GLU A 461 -1.80 -12.64 6.12
C GLU A 461 -1.13 -11.37 5.61
N VAL A 462 0.09 -11.47 5.04
CA VAL A 462 0.79 -10.36 4.37
C VAL A 462 -0.05 -9.73 3.25
N ARG A 463 -1.04 -10.47 2.74
CA ARG A 463 -1.95 -10.01 1.70
C ARG A 463 -3.05 -9.10 2.22
N ILE A 464 -3.23 -8.95 3.54
CA ILE A 464 -4.25 -8.11 4.18
C ILE A 464 -3.61 -6.77 4.60
N PRO A 465 -3.80 -5.68 3.83
CA PRO A 465 -3.08 -4.43 4.09
C PRO A 465 -3.42 -3.79 5.43
N GLU A 466 -4.66 -3.93 5.93
CA GLU A 466 -5.08 -3.36 7.21
C GLU A 466 -4.24 -3.86 8.40
N VAL A 467 -3.71 -5.08 8.33
CA VAL A 467 -2.87 -5.64 9.41
C VAL A 467 -1.61 -4.78 9.61
N THR A 468 -1.05 -4.26 8.52
CA THR A 468 0.15 -3.40 8.54
C THR A 468 -0.10 -2.09 9.29
N ASP A 469 -1.20 -1.39 8.97
CA ASP A 469 -1.59 -0.16 9.65
C ASP A 469 -1.89 -0.40 11.13
N MET A 470 -2.53 -1.52 11.47
CA MET A 470 -2.79 -1.87 12.86
C MET A 470 -1.49 -2.01 13.67
N TYR A 471 -0.45 -2.59 13.08
CA TYR A 471 0.85 -2.69 13.75
C TYR A 471 1.62 -1.36 13.81
N MET A 472 1.43 -0.47 12.84
CA MET A 472 1.87 0.93 12.92
C MET A 472 1.21 1.64 14.12
N LEU A 473 -0.12 1.56 14.23
CA LEU A 473 -0.89 2.18 15.31
C LEU A 473 -0.60 1.59 16.69
N LYS A 474 -0.18 0.32 16.75
CA LYS A 474 0.23 -0.38 17.97
C LYS A 474 1.72 -0.23 18.31
N ARG A 475 2.45 0.59 17.53
CA ARG A 475 3.87 0.94 17.74
C ARG A 475 4.79 -0.27 17.69
N ALA A 476 4.63 -1.14 16.70
CA ALA A 476 5.60 -2.20 16.44
C ALA A 476 6.92 -1.58 15.93
N ASN A 477 8.06 -2.05 16.42
CA ASN A 477 9.38 -1.71 15.88
C ASN A 477 9.83 -2.73 14.82
N LEU A 478 9.46 -3.99 15.04
CA LEU A 478 9.81 -5.14 14.21
C LEU A 478 8.54 -5.86 13.76
N LEU A 479 8.49 -6.22 12.48
CA LEU A 479 7.45 -7.06 11.91
C LEU A 479 8.09 -8.37 11.44
N LEU A 480 7.82 -9.46 12.14
CA LEU A 480 8.38 -10.77 11.82
C LEU A 480 7.40 -11.55 10.95
N VAL A 481 7.89 -12.08 9.84
CA VAL A 481 7.06 -12.64 8.77
C VAL A 481 7.54 -14.06 8.42
N PRO A 482 7.13 -15.08 9.19
CA PRO A 482 7.29 -16.48 8.81
C PRO A 482 6.40 -16.78 7.62
N VAL A 483 6.98 -17.22 6.50
CA VAL A 483 6.24 -17.52 5.26
C VAL A 483 6.68 -18.84 4.64
N ALA A 484 5.80 -19.40 3.83
CA ALA A 484 6.06 -20.48 2.89
C ALA A 484 5.60 -20.01 1.50
N TYR A 485 6.43 -19.18 0.87
CA TYR A 485 6.12 -18.40 -0.32
C TYR A 485 6.83 -18.92 -1.56
N ASN A 486 6.08 -19.02 -2.67
CA ASN A 486 6.54 -19.58 -3.94
C ASN A 486 6.37 -18.66 -5.16
N GLN A 487 6.01 -17.38 -4.96
CA GLN A 487 5.74 -16.39 -6.01
C GLN A 487 4.58 -16.69 -6.97
N LYS A 488 3.80 -17.76 -6.77
CA LYS A 488 2.73 -18.14 -7.70
C LYS A 488 1.36 -17.60 -7.29
N GLU A 489 1.11 -17.48 -5.99
CA GLU A 489 -0.22 -17.17 -5.46
C GLU A 489 -0.49 -15.67 -5.28
N TYR A 490 0.55 -14.92 -4.95
CA TYR A 490 0.51 -13.48 -4.67
C TYR A 490 1.91 -12.88 -4.81
N GLY A 491 2.01 -11.56 -4.66
CA GLY A 491 3.29 -10.86 -4.67
C GLY A 491 3.88 -10.69 -6.07
N GLY A 492 5.14 -10.27 -6.10
CA GLY A 492 5.89 -9.98 -7.33
C GLY A 492 7.06 -9.05 -7.04
N ASP A 493 7.92 -8.87 -8.03
CA ASP A 493 9.11 -8.03 -7.88
C ASP A 493 8.75 -6.55 -7.75
N VAL A 494 9.52 -5.83 -6.94
CA VAL A 494 9.54 -4.36 -6.95
C VAL A 494 9.99 -3.87 -8.31
N LYS A 495 9.20 -2.98 -8.92
CA LYS A 495 9.46 -2.40 -10.25
C LYS A 495 9.20 -0.90 -10.21
N ILE A 496 10.12 -0.15 -9.62
CA ILE A 496 10.08 1.33 -9.63
C ILE A 496 10.68 1.84 -10.95
N PRO A 497 10.10 2.87 -11.61
CA PRO A 497 10.69 3.46 -12.80
C PRO A 497 12.17 3.79 -12.64
N LYS A 498 12.97 3.39 -13.63
CA LYS A 498 14.43 3.48 -13.57
C LYS A 498 14.87 4.94 -13.40
N GLY A 499 15.74 5.18 -12.41
CA GLY A 499 16.32 6.48 -12.13
C GLY A 499 15.59 7.30 -11.05
N LEU A 500 14.42 6.87 -10.57
CA LEU A 500 13.74 7.53 -9.44
C LEU A 500 14.38 7.23 -8.09
N ILE A 501 14.90 6.01 -7.94
CA ILE A 501 15.54 5.53 -6.72
C ILE A 501 16.84 4.82 -7.06
N ALA A 502 17.65 4.57 -6.02
CA ALA A 502 18.87 3.79 -6.15
C ALA A 502 18.57 2.35 -6.61
N GLU A 503 19.42 1.81 -7.49
CA GLU A 503 19.16 0.51 -8.13
C GLU A 503 19.21 -0.64 -7.11
N GLU A 504 20.04 -0.51 -6.08
CA GLU A 504 20.12 -1.42 -4.95
C GLU A 504 18.84 -1.50 -4.12
N SER A 505 17.99 -0.46 -4.15
CA SER A 505 16.68 -0.42 -3.50
C SER A 505 15.56 -0.96 -4.38
N ASN A 506 15.73 -0.94 -5.70
CA ASN A 506 14.71 -1.36 -6.66
C ASN A 506 14.71 -2.89 -6.86
N LYS A 507 14.51 -3.63 -5.76
CA LYS A 507 14.54 -5.10 -5.75
C LYS A 507 13.72 -5.67 -4.59
N GLY A 508 13.54 -6.98 -4.60
CA GLY A 508 12.76 -7.68 -3.57
C GLY A 508 11.29 -7.74 -3.92
N MET A 509 10.44 -8.01 -2.93
CA MET A 509 9.03 -8.28 -3.15
C MET A 509 8.17 -7.08 -2.72
N PHE A 510 7.26 -6.64 -3.60
CA PHE A 510 6.52 -5.40 -3.39
C PHE A 510 5.66 -5.40 -2.11
N ILE A 511 5.08 -6.54 -1.70
CA ILE A 511 4.27 -6.59 -0.46
C ILE A 511 5.15 -6.36 0.76
N TRP A 512 6.29 -7.07 0.89
CA TRP A 512 7.17 -6.89 2.05
C TRP A 512 7.75 -5.47 2.10
N PHE A 513 8.02 -4.91 0.93
CA PHE A 513 8.42 -3.52 0.77
C PHE A 513 7.35 -2.54 1.29
N SER A 514 6.11 -2.64 0.79
CA SER A 514 5.01 -1.78 1.25
C SER A 514 4.66 -2.01 2.73
N MET A 515 4.75 -3.25 3.21
CA MET A 515 4.52 -3.57 4.62
C MET A 515 5.52 -2.82 5.51
N ALA A 516 6.80 -2.81 5.17
CA ALA A 516 7.82 -2.08 5.93
C ALA A 516 7.55 -0.56 5.89
N GLN A 517 7.26 -0.04 4.69
CA GLN A 517 6.98 1.37 4.46
C GLN A 517 5.74 1.87 5.25
N HIS A 518 4.65 1.11 5.28
CA HIS A 518 3.42 1.54 5.96
C HIS A 518 3.37 1.20 7.44
N SER A 519 3.98 0.07 7.86
CA SER A 519 4.10 -0.23 9.30
C SER A 519 5.07 0.71 10.01
N GLN A 520 6.01 1.28 9.26
CA GLN A 520 7.20 1.93 9.80
C GLN A 520 7.89 1.03 10.85
N ALA A 521 7.96 -0.26 10.52
CA ALA A 521 8.63 -1.29 11.30
C ALA A 521 9.59 -2.05 10.37
N PHE A 522 10.78 -2.39 10.88
CA PHE A 522 11.70 -3.24 10.14
C PHE A 522 11.02 -4.58 9.90
N THR A 523 10.88 -4.97 8.65
CA THR A 523 10.16 -6.19 8.26
C THR A 523 11.16 -7.29 7.95
N LEU A 524 11.09 -8.37 8.73
CA LEU A 524 12.01 -9.50 8.69
C LEU A 524 11.26 -10.75 8.21
N VAL A 525 11.62 -11.22 7.03
CA VAL A 525 10.96 -12.32 6.34
C VAL A 525 11.84 -13.57 6.42
N ALA A 526 11.27 -14.68 6.87
CA ALA A 526 11.90 -15.99 6.81
C ALA A 526 11.06 -16.92 5.94
N ASN A 527 11.65 -17.41 4.84
CA ASN A 527 10.99 -18.29 3.88
C ASN A 527 11.76 -19.60 3.70
N TYR A 528 11.11 -20.60 3.11
CA TYR A 528 11.79 -21.81 2.63
C TYR A 528 12.62 -21.55 1.37
N VAL A 529 13.48 -22.52 1.03
CA VAL A 529 14.14 -22.60 -0.28
C VAL A 529 13.92 -23.98 -0.86
N ASN A 530 13.66 -24.06 -2.16
CA ASN A 530 13.40 -25.31 -2.89
C ASN A 530 12.33 -26.20 -2.22
N GLY A 531 11.41 -25.62 -1.44
CA GLY A 531 10.41 -26.39 -0.71
C GLY A 531 9.46 -27.12 -1.66
N ALA A 532 8.69 -28.06 -1.11
CA ALA A 532 7.84 -29.00 -1.87
C ALA A 532 6.86 -28.32 -2.86
N HIS A 533 6.52 -27.04 -2.66
CA HIS A 533 5.59 -26.29 -3.54
C HIS A 533 6.31 -25.36 -4.52
N GLY A 534 7.62 -25.51 -4.68
CA GLY A 534 8.48 -24.63 -5.46
C GLY A 534 8.74 -23.31 -4.75
N ASP A 535 8.89 -23.35 -3.42
CA ASP A 535 9.23 -22.19 -2.61
C ASP A 535 10.57 -21.63 -3.05
N ILE A 536 10.64 -20.31 -3.14
CA ILE A 536 11.85 -19.60 -3.53
C ILE A 536 12.43 -19.05 -2.25
N GLY A 537 13.76 -19.09 -2.10
CA GLY A 537 14.44 -18.36 -1.05
C GLY A 537 14.15 -16.85 -1.10
N GLN A 538 15.05 -16.02 -0.60
CA GLN A 538 14.85 -14.57 -0.39
C GLN A 538 14.24 -14.20 0.96
N SER A 539 14.54 -14.96 2.02
CA SER A 539 14.50 -14.41 3.37
C SER A 539 15.22 -13.06 3.42
N ALA A 540 14.63 -12.05 4.03
CA ALA A 540 15.04 -10.67 3.80
C ALA A 540 14.70 -9.71 4.94
N LEU A 541 15.49 -8.63 5.04
CA LEU A 541 15.20 -7.45 5.83
C LEU A 541 14.80 -6.29 4.92
N TYR A 542 13.68 -5.66 5.22
CA TYR A 542 13.23 -4.39 4.64
C TYR A 542 13.25 -3.30 5.72
N SER A 543 13.79 -2.13 5.37
CA SER A 543 13.91 -0.98 6.28
C SER A 543 12.64 -0.11 6.31
N LEU A 544 12.65 0.98 7.06
CA LEU A 544 11.47 1.83 7.25
C LEU A 544 11.02 2.57 5.98
N VAL A 545 11.98 2.90 5.11
CA VAL A 545 11.76 3.58 3.82
C VAL A 545 12.69 2.90 2.80
N PRO A 546 12.33 1.68 2.33
CA PRO A 546 13.25 0.88 1.54
C PRO A 546 13.62 1.52 0.19
N GLU A 547 12.84 2.48 -0.29
CA GLU A 547 13.05 3.21 -1.54
C GLU A 547 14.23 4.21 -1.51
N GLU A 548 14.58 4.77 -0.34
CA GLU A 548 15.57 5.86 -0.26
C GLU A 548 17.05 5.43 -0.41
N GLY A 549 17.35 4.12 -0.41
CA GLY A 549 18.72 3.65 -0.67
C GLY A 549 19.67 3.72 0.51
N PHE A 550 19.33 4.40 1.61
CA PHE A 550 20.15 4.38 2.84
C PHE A 550 20.23 2.97 3.43
N TYR A 551 19.12 2.23 3.39
CA TYR A 551 19.03 0.86 3.87
C TYR A 551 18.24 0.02 2.86
N PRO A 552 18.86 -0.35 1.73
CA PRO A 552 18.19 -1.11 0.69
C PRO A 552 17.78 -2.50 1.22
N PRO A 553 16.81 -3.17 0.59
CA PRO A 553 16.45 -4.53 0.96
C PRO A 553 17.67 -5.45 1.02
N ASN A 554 17.85 -6.12 2.16
CA ASN A 554 18.92 -7.09 2.37
C ASN A 554 18.35 -8.50 2.24
N ILE A 555 18.65 -9.16 1.13
CA ILE A 555 17.92 -10.35 0.65
C ILE A 555 18.88 -11.54 0.52
N ALA A 556 18.47 -12.68 1.07
CA ALA A 556 19.18 -13.95 0.94
C ALA A 556 19.18 -14.47 -0.51
N PRO A 557 20.14 -15.34 -0.88
CA PRO A 557 20.11 -16.03 -2.17
C PRO A 557 18.82 -16.82 -2.39
N LYS A 558 18.40 -16.97 -3.65
CA LYS A 558 17.15 -17.65 -4.03
C LYS A 558 17.16 -19.16 -3.81
N ASP A 559 18.33 -19.79 -3.87
CA ASP A 559 18.52 -21.23 -4.09
C ASP A 559 19.46 -21.88 -3.07
N LYS A 560 19.80 -21.17 -1.99
CA LYS A 560 20.74 -21.64 -0.97
C LYS A 560 20.09 -21.76 0.41
N GLU A 561 20.33 -22.87 1.09
CA GLU A 561 20.05 -22.99 2.52
C GLU A 561 21.01 -22.10 3.33
N VAL A 562 20.45 -21.25 4.18
CA VAL A 562 21.24 -20.31 4.98
C VAL A 562 20.43 -19.80 6.16
N ALA A 563 21.09 -19.58 7.29
CA ALA A 563 20.62 -18.63 8.30
C ALA A 563 21.09 -17.22 7.87
N HIS A 564 20.28 -16.50 7.10
CA HIS A 564 20.69 -15.21 6.53
C HIS A 564 20.82 -14.16 7.64
N GLN A 565 22.04 -13.70 7.91
CA GLN A 565 22.30 -12.75 8.99
C GLN A 565 22.10 -11.31 8.50
N VAL A 566 21.33 -10.53 9.26
CA VAL A 566 21.12 -9.10 9.04
C VAL A 566 21.39 -8.35 10.33
N VAL A 567 22.02 -7.18 10.21
CA VAL A 567 22.39 -6.33 11.36
C VAL A 567 21.90 -4.91 11.09
N PHE A 568 21.18 -4.35 12.04
CA PHE A 568 20.63 -3.00 11.99
C PHE A 568 20.32 -2.52 13.41
N ALA A 569 19.96 -1.25 13.58
CA ALA A 569 19.41 -0.79 14.85
C ALA A 569 18.03 -0.17 14.66
N THR A 570 17.14 -0.43 15.61
CA THR A 570 15.83 0.22 15.66
C THR A 570 16.00 1.71 15.95
N ASN A 571 15.08 2.54 15.47
CA ASN A 571 15.09 4.00 15.71
C ASN A 571 16.35 4.73 15.23
N GLN A 572 17.08 4.18 14.26
CA GLN A 572 18.14 4.90 13.54
C GLN A 572 17.57 5.76 12.42
N ASN A 573 18.26 6.88 12.14
CA ASN A 573 17.93 7.85 11.10
C ASN A 573 16.50 8.41 11.23
N LEU A 574 16.28 9.31 12.19
CA LEU A 574 14.98 9.95 12.43
C LEU A 574 14.66 11.07 11.41
N ASN A 575 15.55 11.36 10.47
CA ASN A 575 15.38 12.44 9.49
C ASN A 575 14.69 11.98 8.20
N LEU A 576 14.27 10.72 8.09
CA LEU A 576 13.49 10.24 6.95
C LEU A 576 12.26 11.13 6.69
N TRP A 577 11.85 11.25 5.43
CA TRP A 577 10.68 12.06 5.03
C TRP A 577 9.37 11.61 5.69
N THR A 578 9.31 10.37 6.15
CA THR A 578 8.23 9.81 6.94
C THR A 578 8.79 9.00 8.11
N ASN A 579 8.08 9.00 9.23
CA ASN A 579 8.34 8.12 10.35
C ASN A 579 7.03 7.66 11.01
N GLN A 580 7.12 6.64 11.86
CA GLN A 580 5.96 6.08 12.55
C GLN A 580 5.15 7.13 13.33
N GLN A 581 5.83 8.09 13.97
CA GLN A 581 5.15 9.14 14.75
C GLN A 581 4.34 10.08 13.86
N GLN A 582 4.92 10.55 12.75
CA GLN A 582 4.20 11.35 11.75
C GLN A 582 2.98 10.58 11.24
N LYS A 583 3.14 9.32 10.83
CA LYS A 583 2.01 8.53 10.32
C LYS A 583 0.88 8.36 11.34
N VAL A 584 1.19 8.14 12.61
CA VAL A 584 0.16 8.03 13.66
C VAL A 584 -0.60 9.34 13.86
N VAL A 585 0.10 10.47 13.84
CA VAL A 585 -0.47 11.80 14.16
C VAL A 585 -1.22 12.41 12.99
N GLU A 586 -0.71 12.25 11.77
CA GLU A 586 -1.26 12.87 10.55
C GLU A 586 -2.46 12.11 9.99
N ARG A 587 -2.69 10.88 10.46
CA ARG A 587 -3.79 10.03 10.03
C ARG A 587 -5.16 10.68 10.24
N ILE A 588 -6.05 10.50 9.27
CA ILE A 588 -7.41 11.04 9.29
C ILE A 588 -8.35 10.01 9.92
N TRP A 589 -8.25 9.89 11.24
CA TRP A 589 -9.05 8.97 12.04
C TRP A 589 -10.56 9.18 11.87
N SER A 590 -11.01 10.42 11.64
CA SER A 590 -12.42 10.74 11.41
C SER A 590 -12.98 10.18 10.09
N ALA A 591 -12.13 9.91 9.09
CA ALA A 591 -12.51 9.33 7.80
C ALA A 591 -12.36 7.81 7.77
N ALA A 592 -11.93 7.18 8.86
CA ALA A 592 -11.53 5.78 8.88
C ALA A 592 -12.68 4.81 9.17
N LEU A 593 -13.85 5.31 9.59
CA LEU A 593 -15.02 4.51 9.95
C LEU A 593 -15.30 3.36 8.97
N PRO A 594 -15.32 3.56 7.63
CA PRO A 594 -15.61 2.50 6.67
C PRO A 594 -14.67 1.28 6.76
N LEU A 595 -13.42 1.47 7.20
CA LEU A 595 -12.46 0.38 7.37
C LEU A 595 -12.85 -0.55 8.54
N THR A 596 -13.62 -0.05 9.49
CA THR A 596 -14.00 -0.79 10.72
C THR A 596 -15.38 -1.44 10.66
N LEU A 597 -16.09 -1.25 9.55
CA LEU A 597 -17.44 -1.80 9.36
C LEU A 597 -17.39 -3.13 8.62
N SER A 598 -18.25 -4.06 9.05
CA SER A 598 -18.47 -5.32 8.34
C SER A 598 -19.09 -5.08 6.97
N LYS A 599 -18.85 -6.01 6.03
CA LYS A 599 -19.34 -5.92 4.65
C LYS A 599 -20.87 -5.78 4.55
N ASP A 600 -21.58 -6.39 5.48
CA ASP A 600 -23.05 -6.39 5.50
C ASP A 600 -23.66 -5.18 6.22
N ASN A 601 -22.82 -4.30 6.80
CA ASN A 601 -23.27 -3.11 7.50
C ASN A 601 -23.92 -2.09 6.56
N ASP A 602 -25.11 -1.60 6.91
CA ASP A 602 -25.87 -0.69 6.04
C ASP A 602 -25.23 0.70 5.90
N CYS A 603 -24.53 1.18 6.92
CA CYS A 603 -23.78 2.45 6.84
C CYS A 603 -22.58 2.32 5.90
N LEU A 604 -21.91 1.16 5.85
CA LEU A 604 -20.87 0.91 4.85
C LEU A 604 -21.45 0.94 3.44
N LYS A 605 -22.61 0.30 3.21
CA LYS A 605 -23.29 0.30 1.91
C LYS A 605 -23.71 1.72 1.49
N GLU A 606 -24.25 2.52 2.42
CA GLU A 606 -24.58 3.93 2.19
C GLU A 606 -23.33 4.74 1.83
N TRP A 607 -22.25 4.58 2.59
CA TRP A 607 -20.97 5.25 2.34
C TRP A 607 -20.39 4.90 0.97
N GLN A 608 -20.46 3.63 0.57
CA GLN A 608 -19.98 3.18 -0.73
C GLN A 608 -20.72 3.87 -1.89
N GLN A 609 -22.00 4.19 -1.71
CA GLN A 609 -22.78 4.93 -2.70
C GLN A 609 -22.36 6.40 -2.75
N ASN A 610 -22.16 7.05 -1.59
CA ASN A 610 -21.76 8.46 -1.53
C ASN A 610 -20.89 8.81 -0.31
N SER A 611 -19.56 8.74 -0.46
CA SER A 611 -18.60 9.14 0.58
C SER A 611 -18.58 10.64 0.90
N SER A 612 -19.16 11.49 0.05
CA SER A 612 -19.15 12.94 0.20
C SER A 612 -20.34 13.46 1.01
N SER A 613 -21.27 12.57 1.37
CA SER A 613 -22.43 12.94 2.19
C SER A 613 -21.98 13.22 3.63
N PRO A 614 -22.31 14.38 4.22
CA PRO A 614 -22.02 14.68 5.63
C PRO A 614 -22.95 13.94 6.60
N ILE A 615 -23.87 13.11 6.08
CA ILE A 615 -24.96 12.46 6.82
C ILE A 615 -24.75 10.94 6.94
N VAL A 616 -23.72 10.39 6.29
CA VAL A 616 -23.46 8.95 6.31
C VAL A 616 -23.36 8.46 7.76
N CYS A 617 -24.09 7.39 8.09
CA CYS A 617 -24.04 6.73 9.40
C CYS A 617 -24.64 7.49 10.58
N LYS A 618 -25.68 8.33 10.37
CA LYS A 618 -26.41 9.11 11.41
C LYS A 618 -26.95 8.34 12.63
N GLY A 619 -26.79 7.02 12.71
CA GLY A 619 -27.22 6.18 13.83
C GLY A 619 -26.11 5.45 14.60
N ILE A 620 -24.84 5.51 14.18
CA ILE A 620 -23.75 4.71 14.79
C ILE A 620 -23.01 5.47 15.91
N TYR A 621 -23.05 6.80 15.91
CA TYR A 621 -22.44 7.64 16.94
C TYR A 621 -23.37 7.96 18.12
N LYS A 622 -24.45 7.19 18.31
CA LYS A 622 -25.39 7.34 19.43
C LYS A 622 -25.11 6.34 20.54
#